data_AF-A0A661L1X3-F1
#
_entry.id   AF-A0A661L1X3-F1
#
_cell.length_a   1.000
_cell.length_b   1.000
_cell.length_c   1.000
_cell.angle_alpha   90.00
_cell.angle_beta   90.00
_cell.angle_gamma   90.00
#
_symmetry.space_group_name_H-M   'P 1'
#
loop_
_entity.id
_entity.type
_entity.pdbx_description
1 polymer ?
#
loop_
_entity_poly.entity_id
_entity_poly.type
_entity_poly.pdbx_seq_one_letter_code
_entity_poly.pdbx_strand_id
1 'polypeptide(L)' 'MIRGWFAVYYRELLILRRKFFRQAASMSVAPLLYLVAFGLGMGRNVTIDGHSYMEFLVPGLVAMTSMIQA' A
#
# COMPACT_ATOMS: atom_id res chain seq x y z
N MET A 1 20.29 30.48 8.16
CA MET A 1 20.61 29.04 7.95
C MET A 1 19.36 28.16 7.81
N ILE A 2 18.27 28.38 8.55
CA ILE A 2 17.03 27.55 8.49
C ILE A 2 16.18 27.74 7.22
N ARG A 3 16.17 28.95 6.64
CA ARG A 3 15.32 29.27 5.46
C ARG A 3 15.69 28.51 4.19
N GLY A 4 16.97 28.22 3.98
CA GLY A 4 17.44 27.49 2.79
C GLY A 4 16.98 26.03 2.80
N TRP A 5 16.99 25.40 3.97
CA TRP A 5 16.58 24.00 4.13
C TRP A 5 15.08 23.82 3.91
N PHE A 6 14.27 24.75 4.42
CA PHE A 6 12.83 24.77 4.17
C PHE A 6 12.48 24.95 2.68
N ALA A 7 13.25 25.76 1.94
CA ALA A 7 13.01 25.97 0.51
C ALA A 7 13.27 24.70 -0.31
N VAL A 8 14.31 23.93 0.03
CA VAL A 8 14.59 22.64 -0.60
C VAL A 8 13.49 21.64 -0.26
N TYR A 9 13.13 21.52 1.03
CA TYR A 9 12.09 20.58 1.48
C TYR A 9 10.72 20.87 0.86
N TYR A 10 10.34 22.15 0.75
CA TYR A 10 9.10 22.56 0.11
C TYR A 10 9.08 22.24 -1.39
N ARG A 11 10.22 22.40 -2.08
CA ARG A 11 10.36 22.01 -3.48
C ARG A 11 10.20 20.50 -3.66
N GLU A 12 10.87 19.71 -2.82
CA GLU A 12 10.72 18.25 -2.82
C GLU A 12 9.27 17.85 -2.58
N LEU A 13 8.60 18.44 -1.58
CA LEU A 13 7.19 18.17 -1.26
C LEU A 13 6.24 18.51 -2.42
N LEU A 14 6.47 19.59 -3.15
CA LEU A 14 5.66 19.93 -4.32
C LEU A 14 5.80 18.92 -5.46
N ILE A 15 7.03 18.43 -5.70
CA ILE A 15 7.29 17.37 -6.68
C ILE A 15 6.63 16.07 -6.24
N LEU A 16 6.77 15.73 -4.96
CA LEU A 16 6.17 14.56 -4.34
C LEU A 16 4.65 14.63 -4.46
N ARG A 17 4.01 15.76 -4.12
CA ARG A 17 2.55 15.93 -4.24
C ARG A 17 2.04 15.74 -5.66
N ARG A 18 2.79 16.20 -6.67
CA ARG A 18 2.41 16.02 -8.09
C ARG A 18 2.51 14.58 -8.54
N LYS A 19 3.47 13.82 -8.02
CA LYS A 19 3.67 12.39 -8.32
C LYS A 19 2.95 11.45 -7.35
N PHE A 20 2.47 11.97 -6.21
CA PHE A 20 1.92 11.20 -5.09
C PHE A 20 0.75 10.35 -5.54
N PHE A 21 -0.23 10.93 -6.24
CA PHE A 21 -1.37 10.17 -6.74
C PHE A 21 -0.97 9.08 -7.72
N ARG A 22 0.02 9.34 -8.59
CA ARG A 22 0.49 8.36 -9.57
C ARG A 22 1.27 7.24 -8.89
N GLN A 23 2.14 7.56 -7.92
CA GLN A 23 2.87 6.57 -7.13
C GLN A 23 1.93 5.75 -6.25
N ALA A 24 1.06 6.40 -5.47
CA ALA A 24 0.08 5.73 -4.63
C ALA A 24 -0.84 4.82 -5.46
N ALA A 25 -1.38 5.30 -6.59
CA ALA A 25 -2.21 4.47 -7.46
C ALA A 25 -1.43 3.25 -7.99
N SER A 26 -0.20 3.45 -8.48
CA SER A 26 0.66 2.36 -8.97
C SER A 26 1.00 1.34 -7.88
N MET A 27 1.22 1.79 -6.65
CA MET A 27 1.57 0.96 -5.50
C MET A 27 0.35 0.23 -4.92
N SER A 28 -0.85 0.82 -5.02
CA SER A 28 -2.11 0.19 -4.61
C SER A 28 -2.65 -0.84 -5.61
N VAL A 29 -2.17 -0.88 -6.86
CA VAL A 29 -2.63 -1.87 -7.86
C VAL A 29 -2.38 -3.30 -7.37
N ALA A 30 -1.17 -3.61 -6.91
CA ALA A 30 -0.83 -4.97 -6.46
C ALA A 30 -1.66 -5.44 -5.25
N PRO A 31 -1.82 -4.65 -4.18
CA PRO A 31 -2.74 -4.93 -3.07
C PRO A 31 -4.18 -5.14 -3.51
N LEU A 32 -4.70 -4.26 -4.37
CA LEU A 32 -6.07 -4.35 -4.84
C LEU A 32 -6.29 -5.60 -5.69
N LEU A 33 -5.35 -5.95 -6.56
CA LEU A 33 -5.42 -7.19 -7.34
C LEU A 33 -5.41 -8.42 -6.44
N TYR A 34 -4.61 -8.42 -5.37
CA TYR A 34 -4.61 -9.50 -4.39
C TYR A 34 -5.97 -9.56 -3.66
N LEU A 35 -6.49 -8.43 -3.18
CA LEU A 35 -7.80 -8.39 -2.55
C LEU A 35 -8.92 -8.85 -3.50
N VAL A 36 -8.83 -8.54 -4.80
CA VAL A 36 -9.81 -9.00 -5.79
C VAL A 36 -9.65 -10.50 -6.06
N ALA A 37 -8.44 -10.99 -6.33
CA ALA A 37 -8.18 -12.41 -6.63
C ALA A 37 -8.53 -13.32 -5.45
N PHE A 38 -8.09 -12.95 -4.24
CA PHE A 38 -8.32 -13.73 -3.04
C PHE A 38 -9.69 -13.44 -2.41
N GLY A 39 -10.23 -12.23 -2.53
CA GLY A 39 -11.55 -11.90 -2.01
C GLY A 39 -12.70 -12.48 -2.82
N LEU A 40 -12.60 -12.48 -4.15
CA LEU A 40 -13.60 -13.12 -5.01
C LEU A 40 -13.42 -14.64 -5.09
N GLY A 41 -12.17 -15.14 -5.04
CA GLY A 41 -11.87 -16.57 -5.17
C GLY A 41 -11.91 -17.36 -3.85
N MET A 42 -11.29 -16.85 -2.78
CA MET A 42 -11.11 -17.57 -1.51
C MET A 42 -12.00 -17.05 -0.37
N GLY A 43 -12.55 -15.83 -0.46
CA GLY A 43 -13.21 -15.13 0.64
C GLY A 43 -14.42 -15.85 1.28
N ARG A 44 -15.03 -16.84 0.62
CA ARG A 44 -16.14 -17.64 1.16
C ARG A 44 -15.85 -19.12 1.37
N ASN A 45 -14.87 -19.70 0.67
CA ASN A 45 -14.68 -21.16 0.63
C ASN A 45 -13.36 -21.64 1.24
N VAL A 46 -12.47 -20.75 1.67
CA VAL A 46 -11.17 -21.14 2.26
C VAL A 46 -11.08 -20.65 3.69
N THR A 47 -11.51 -21.52 4.60
CA THR A 47 -11.27 -21.43 6.04
C THR A 47 -10.03 -22.23 6.38
N ILE A 48 -9.02 -21.58 6.97
CA ILE A 48 -7.85 -22.27 7.52
C ILE A 48 -8.00 -22.19 9.03
N ASP A 49 -8.10 -23.35 9.68
CA ASP A 49 -8.13 -23.46 11.15
C ASP A 49 -9.30 -22.70 11.83
N GLY A 50 -10.47 -22.67 11.18
CA GLY A 50 -11.67 -21.97 11.69
C GLY A 50 -11.68 -20.45 11.47
N HIS A 51 -10.57 -19.89 10.98
CA HIS A 51 -10.42 -18.48 10.65
C HIS A 51 -10.48 -18.23 9.14
N SER A 52 -10.96 -17.05 8.74
CA SER A 52 -10.97 -16.67 7.33
C SER A 52 -9.54 -16.43 6.85
N TYR A 53 -9.16 -16.98 5.70
CA TYR A 53 -7.86 -16.72 5.07
C TYR A 53 -7.58 -15.21 4.88
N MET A 54 -8.66 -14.41 4.77
CA MET A 54 -8.60 -12.95 4.73
C MET A 54 -7.94 -12.34 5.97
N GLU A 55 -8.14 -12.91 7.16
CA GLU A 55 -7.58 -12.39 8.43
C GLU A 55 -6.06 -12.53 8.48
N PHE A 56 -5.49 -13.56 7.83
CA PHE A 56 -4.05 -13.73 7.71
C PHE A 56 -3.45 -12.90 6.56
N LEU A 57 -4.19 -12.79 5.44
CA LEU A 57 -3.71 -12.17 4.22
C LEU A 57 -3.63 -10.64 4.33
N VAL A 58 -4.66 -9.99 4.90
CA VAL A 58 -4.71 -8.52 5.03
C VAL A 58 -3.48 -7.95 5.76
N PRO A 59 -3.13 -8.38 6.99
CA PRO A 59 -1.98 -7.83 7.70
C PRO A 59 -0.65 -8.18 7.03
N GLY A 60 -0.50 -9.38 6.45
CA GLY A 60 0.71 -9.76 5.72
C GLY A 60 0.94 -8.90 4.48
N LEU A 61 -0.14 -8.56 3.77
CA LEU A 61 -0.06 -7.71 2.59
C LEU A 61 0.22 -6.25 2.94
N VAL A 62 -0.36 -5.75 4.03
CA VAL A 62 -0.03 -4.43 4.59
C VAL A 62 1.44 -4.37 5.02
N ALA A 63 1.97 -5.40 5.67
CA ALA A 63 3.37 -5.46 6.08
C ALA A 63 4.33 -5.46 4.87
N MET A 64 4.07 -6.32 3.87
CA MET A 64 4.87 -6.37 2.64
C MET A 64 4.85 -5.04 1.89
N THR A 65 3.68 -4.44 1.75
CA THR A 65 3.53 -3.15 1.06
C THR A 65 4.12 -2.00 1.85
N SER A 66 4.23 -2.10 3.18
CA SER A 66 4.93 -1.11 3.99
C SER A 66 6.46 -1.23 3.86
N MET A 67 6.99 -2.45 3.75
CA MET A 67 8.44 -2.69 3.63
C MET A 67 8.99 -2.42 2.24
N ILE A 68 8.21 -2.72 1.19
CA ILE A 68 8.60 -2.47 -0.21
C ILE A 68 8.48 -0.97 -0.55
N GLN A 69 7.71 -0.20 0.23
CA GLN A 69 7.46 1.21 -0.02
C GLN A 69 8.27 2.18 0.87
N ALA A 70 9.25 1.69 1.64
CA ALA A 70 10.20 2.52 2.38
C ALA A 70 11.42 2.91 1.53
#